data_AF-A0A2E0L4B3-F1
#
_entry.id   AF-A0A2E0L4B3-F1
#
_cell.length_a   1.000
_cell.length_b   1.000
_cell.length_c   1.000
_cell.angle_alpha   90.00
_cell.angle_beta   90.00
_cell.angle_gamma   90.00
#
_symmetry.space_group_name_H-M   'P 1'
#
loop_
_entity.id
_entity.type
_entity.pdbx_description
1 polymer ?
#
loop_
_entity_poly.entity_id
_entity_poly.type
_entity_poly.pdbx_seq_one_letter_code
_entity_poly.pdbx_strand_id
1 'polypeptide(L)'
;MAQYSDTTWVRRHMIAFLSVIVLVVLVVVAGFRAAIHPFWTWIVLLILFTVLSLVLSRAFTGRTLGILIDDRNKYSLSRLQMLLWTMMILSAFLAAVLANIQLNLLVFVTGAVEPPIILYQPSGRLVSDALWQAGVLEQDPETGLFYAVPSVDLSQLNLAEPLTDGRVIYVPRTGESMPVTEMVAQTEGPQTSSPLSVQIPTEVWLLLGISTTSLVASPLIKGQKDESIVKNQSVQQAKIEDLFKGEESGNVGLVDLGKVQLFYVTLIVIGAYMIAVANLFLSTQTAIASLPALDGGVVAMLGVSHAGYLGNKAVSHNEGAQSADANPAPPPEDQGGVG
;
A
#
# COMPACT_ATOMS: atom_id res chain seq x y z
N MET A 1 1.33 -48.15 -2.22
CA MET A 1 1.54 -46.71 -2.43
C MET A 1 0.20 -46.06 -2.73
N ALA A 2 -0.46 -45.51 -1.71
CA ALA A 2 -1.69 -44.73 -1.89
C ALA A 2 -1.41 -43.33 -1.36
N GLN A 3 -0.94 -42.43 -2.24
CA GLN A 3 -0.92 -41.00 -1.98
C GLN A 3 -2.38 -40.53 -2.01
N TYR A 4 -3.03 -40.55 -0.85
CA TYR A 4 -4.29 -39.82 -0.66
C TYR A 4 -3.91 -38.33 -0.63
N SER A 5 -4.03 -37.64 -1.76
CA SER A 5 -3.94 -36.19 -1.76
C SER A 5 -5.06 -35.68 -0.86
N ASP A 6 -4.69 -35.01 0.22
CA ASP A 6 -5.67 -34.47 1.16
C ASP A 6 -6.56 -33.47 0.39
N THR A 7 -7.76 -33.89 0.06
CA THR A 7 -8.74 -33.10 -0.71
C THR A 7 -9.02 -31.75 -0.05
N THR A 8 -8.81 -31.64 1.26
CA THR A 8 -8.96 -30.38 1.99
C THR A 8 -7.79 -29.43 1.75
N TRP A 9 -6.57 -29.95 1.60
CA TRP A 9 -5.38 -29.17 1.23
C TRP A 9 -5.52 -28.61 -0.18
N VAL A 10 -5.88 -29.45 -1.15
CA VAL A 10 -6.09 -29.03 -2.55
C VAL A 10 -7.16 -27.95 -2.63
N ARG A 11 -8.30 -28.15 -1.96
CA ARG A 11 -9.40 -27.18 -1.94
C ARG A 11 -8.98 -25.82 -1.36
N ARG A 12 -8.21 -25.80 -0.26
CA ARG A 12 -7.74 -24.55 0.36
C ARG A 12 -6.82 -23.75 -0.57
N HIS A 13 -5.88 -24.42 -1.23
CA HIS A 13 -4.94 -23.77 -2.16
C HIS A 13 -5.64 -23.29 -3.44
N MET A 14 -6.60 -24.07 -3.95
CA MET A 14 -7.43 -23.67 -5.09
C MET A 14 -8.26 -22.41 -4.79
N ILE A 15 -8.86 -22.32 -3.60
CA ILE A 15 -9.59 -21.11 -3.16
C ILE A 15 -8.65 -19.90 -3.12
N ALA A 16 -7.43 -20.05 -2.58
CA ALA A 16 -6.46 -18.95 -2.56
C ALA A 16 -6.08 -18.50 -3.98
N PHE A 17 -5.80 -19.44 -4.88
CA PHE A 17 -5.49 -19.13 -6.27
C PHE A 17 -6.64 -18.39 -6.97
N LEU A 18 -7.88 -18.87 -6.82
CA LEU A 18 -9.06 -18.21 -7.37
C LEU A 18 -9.27 -16.82 -6.77
N SER A 19 -9.01 -16.64 -5.47
CA SER A 19 -9.13 -15.31 -4.83
C SER A 19 -8.13 -14.30 -5.37
N VAL A 20 -6.93 -14.73 -5.76
CA VAL A 20 -5.94 -13.87 -6.45
C VAL A 20 -6.46 -13.47 -7.83
N ILE A 21 -7.02 -14.41 -8.60
CA ILE A 21 -7.59 -14.10 -9.92
C ILE A 21 -8.75 -13.12 -9.77
N VAL A 22 -9.66 -13.37 -8.84
CA VAL A 22 -10.79 -12.48 -8.56
C VAL A 22 -10.31 -11.09 -8.15
N LEU A 23 -9.27 -11.00 -7.31
CA LEU A 23 -8.65 -9.73 -6.96
C LEU A 23 -8.17 -8.98 -8.21
N VAL A 24 -7.39 -9.64 -9.07
CA VAL A 24 -6.86 -9.03 -10.30
C VAL A 24 -8.01 -8.52 -11.18
N VAL A 25 -9.07 -9.31 -11.35
CA VAL A 25 -10.26 -8.89 -12.11
C VAL A 25 -10.92 -7.67 -11.46
N LEU A 26 -11.09 -7.65 -10.14
CA LEU A 26 -11.70 -6.52 -9.43
C LEU A 26 -10.85 -5.25 -9.52
N VAL A 27 -9.52 -5.37 -9.45
CA VAL A 27 -8.58 -4.25 -9.67
C VAL A 27 -8.73 -3.69 -11.08
N VAL A 28 -8.77 -4.56 -12.09
CA VAL A 28 -8.96 -4.17 -13.50
C VAL A 28 -10.31 -3.46 -13.67
N VAL A 29 -11.39 -4.04 -13.16
CA VAL A 29 -12.74 -3.45 -13.23
C VAL A 29 -12.79 -2.09 -12.53
N ALA A 30 -12.18 -1.96 -11.35
CA ALA A 30 -12.08 -0.67 -10.66
C ALA A 30 -11.28 0.36 -11.47
N GLY A 31 -10.20 -0.06 -12.13
CA GLY A 31 -9.38 0.78 -13.01
C GLY A 31 -10.12 1.31 -14.23
N PHE A 32 -11.00 0.52 -14.85
CA PHE A 32 -11.78 0.93 -16.03
C PHE A 32 -13.06 1.71 -15.70
N ARG A 33 -13.43 1.83 -14.42
CA ARG A 33 -14.61 2.59 -13.99
C ARG A 33 -14.24 4.07 -13.80
N ALA A 34 -14.29 4.83 -14.89
CA ALA A 34 -13.98 6.28 -14.94
C ALA A 34 -14.82 7.17 -13.99
N ALA A 35 -15.86 6.64 -13.35
CA ALA A 35 -16.74 7.38 -12.44
C ALA A 35 -16.41 7.20 -10.94
N ILE A 36 -15.44 6.36 -10.57
CA ILE A 36 -15.11 6.13 -9.16
C ILE A 36 -14.02 7.11 -8.73
N HIS A 37 -14.40 8.02 -7.84
CA HIS A 37 -13.49 8.96 -7.19
C HIS A 37 -12.27 8.24 -6.56
N PRO A 38 -11.02 8.73 -6.71
CA PRO A 38 -9.78 8.02 -6.31
C PRO A 38 -9.79 7.49 -4.87
N PHE A 39 -10.38 8.25 -3.95
CA PHE A 39 -10.56 7.85 -2.56
C PHE A 39 -11.28 6.50 -2.41
N TRP A 40 -12.40 6.30 -3.09
CA TRP A 40 -13.17 5.06 -3.00
C TRP A 40 -12.44 3.88 -3.65
N THR A 41 -11.75 4.13 -4.76
CA THR A 41 -10.87 3.15 -5.39
C THR A 41 -9.82 2.66 -4.39
N TRP A 42 -9.18 3.58 -3.66
CA TRP A 42 -8.21 3.24 -2.63
C TRP A 42 -8.82 2.41 -1.48
N ILE A 43 -9.98 2.79 -0.94
CA ILE A 43 -10.65 2.03 0.13
C ILE A 43 -10.98 0.61 -0.33
N VAL A 44 -11.50 0.45 -1.54
CA VAL A 44 -11.78 -0.88 -2.11
C VAL A 44 -10.50 -1.69 -2.24
N LEU A 45 -9.42 -1.12 -2.76
CA LEU A 45 -8.12 -1.80 -2.86
C LEU A 45 -7.57 -2.22 -1.50
N LEU A 46 -7.67 -1.35 -0.49
CA LEU A 46 -7.22 -1.66 0.87
C LEU A 46 -8.01 -2.82 1.48
N ILE A 47 -9.33 -2.83 1.31
CA ILE A 47 -10.20 -3.94 1.76
C ILE A 47 -9.84 -5.22 1.00
N LEU A 48 -9.66 -5.13 -0.30
CA LEU A 48 -9.32 -6.26 -1.16
C LEU A 48 -7.97 -6.89 -0.79
N PHE A 49 -6.92 -6.11 -0.57
CA PHE A 49 -5.63 -6.62 -0.10
C PHE A 49 -5.72 -7.23 1.30
N THR A 50 -6.56 -6.67 2.17
CA THR A 50 -6.83 -7.21 3.51
C THR A 50 -7.49 -8.59 3.40
N VAL A 51 -8.59 -8.69 2.65
CA VAL A 51 -9.32 -9.95 2.42
C VAL A 51 -8.40 -10.99 1.76
N LEU A 52 -7.64 -10.60 0.75
CA LEU A 52 -6.69 -11.49 0.08
C LEU A 52 -5.71 -12.08 1.10
N SER A 53 -5.11 -11.25 1.95
CA SER A 53 -4.14 -11.68 2.95
C SER A 53 -4.75 -12.64 3.98
N LEU A 54 -6.02 -12.42 4.38
CA LEU A 54 -6.76 -13.35 5.26
C LEU A 54 -7.05 -14.69 4.58
N VAL A 55 -7.39 -14.67 3.28
CA VAL A 55 -7.63 -15.89 2.49
C VAL A 55 -6.34 -16.67 2.30
N LEU A 56 -5.25 -16.03 1.88
CA LEU A 56 -3.93 -16.64 1.75
C LEU A 56 -3.48 -17.21 3.10
N SER A 57 -3.60 -16.41 4.16
CA SER A 57 -3.28 -16.86 5.51
C SER A 57 -4.02 -18.15 5.87
N ARG A 58 -5.34 -18.19 5.67
CA ARG A 58 -6.15 -19.38 5.99
C ARG A 58 -5.80 -20.58 5.11
N ALA A 59 -5.45 -20.35 3.84
CA ALA A 59 -5.09 -21.41 2.93
C ALA A 59 -3.79 -22.13 3.33
N PHE A 60 -2.75 -21.36 3.69
CA PHE A 60 -1.44 -21.92 4.04
C PHE A 60 -1.35 -22.40 5.49
N THR A 61 -1.92 -21.67 6.44
CA THR A 61 -1.73 -21.94 7.88
C THR A 61 -2.93 -22.59 8.57
N GLY A 62 -4.09 -22.63 7.89
CA GLY A 62 -5.36 -23.02 8.51
C GLY A 62 -5.95 -21.98 9.47
N ARG A 63 -5.28 -20.84 9.72
CA ARG A 63 -5.76 -19.72 10.53
C ARG A 63 -5.91 -18.45 9.69
N THR A 64 -6.93 -17.66 9.99
CA THR A 64 -7.21 -16.38 9.30
C THR A 64 -6.11 -15.34 9.46
N LEU A 65 -5.42 -15.33 10.61
CA LEU A 65 -4.29 -14.43 10.87
C LEU A 65 -2.93 -15.14 10.88
N GLY A 66 -2.85 -16.41 10.45
CA GLY A 66 -1.59 -17.15 10.47
C GLY A 66 -0.44 -16.57 9.63
N ILE A 67 -0.67 -15.63 8.70
CA ILE A 67 0.42 -14.85 8.08
C ILE A 67 1.28 -14.08 9.10
N LEU A 68 0.69 -13.76 10.26
CA LEU A 68 1.35 -13.08 11.37
C LEU A 68 2.11 -14.05 12.29
N ILE A 69 1.98 -15.36 12.07
CA ILE A 69 2.63 -16.38 12.89
C ILE A 69 4.07 -16.57 12.40
N ASP A 70 5.00 -16.63 13.35
CA ASP A 70 6.41 -16.89 13.07
C ASP A 70 6.78 -18.37 13.23
N ASP A 71 8.09 -18.65 13.10
CA ASP A 71 8.70 -19.97 13.22
C ASP A 71 8.50 -20.64 14.60
N ARG A 72 8.06 -19.88 15.60
CA ARG A 72 7.79 -20.35 16.96
C ARG A 72 6.32 -20.68 17.19
N ASN A 73 5.51 -20.66 16.12
CA ASN A 73 4.07 -20.82 16.18
C ASN A 73 3.38 -19.76 17.06
N LYS A 74 3.95 -18.54 17.14
CA LYS A 74 3.42 -17.39 17.89
C LYS A 74 3.16 -16.19 16.98
N TYR A 75 2.20 -15.35 17.36
CA TYR A 75 1.98 -14.10 16.64
C TYR A 75 3.15 -13.14 16.84
N SER A 76 3.62 -12.54 15.74
CA SER A 76 4.75 -11.61 15.75
C SER A 76 4.32 -10.18 15.40
N LEU A 77 4.75 -9.24 16.24
CA LEU A 77 4.51 -7.82 16.03
C LEU A 77 5.21 -7.31 14.76
N SER A 78 6.43 -7.76 14.46
CA SER A 78 7.15 -7.33 13.25
C SER A 78 6.44 -7.78 11.97
N ARG A 79 5.83 -8.97 11.97
CA ARG A 79 5.02 -9.46 10.84
C ARG A 79 3.74 -8.63 10.68
N LEU A 80 3.11 -8.22 11.78
CA LEU A 80 1.95 -7.33 11.76
C LEU A 80 2.31 -5.97 11.16
N GLN A 81 3.39 -5.35 11.60
CA GLN A 81 3.87 -4.07 11.06
C GLN A 81 4.12 -4.15 9.56
N MET A 82 4.87 -5.17 9.13
CA MET A 82 5.18 -5.38 7.71
C MET A 82 3.91 -5.55 6.88
N LEU A 83 2.94 -6.33 7.37
CA LEU A 83 1.68 -6.54 6.68
C LEU A 83 0.88 -5.24 6.54
N LEU A 84 0.75 -4.48 7.63
CA LEU A 84 0.00 -3.22 7.63
C LEU A 84 0.63 -2.17 6.71
N TRP A 85 1.95 -2.01 6.78
CA TRP A 85 2.68 -1.07 5.91
C TRP A 85 2.59 -1.47 4.44
N THR A 86 2.75 -2.77 4.14
CA THR A 86 2.62 -3.28 2.77
C THR A 86 1.23 -3.02 2.22
N MET A 87 0.17 -3.34 2.98
CA MET A 87 -1.21 -3.09 2.55
C MET A 87 -1.49 -1.61 2.33
N MET A 88 -1.05 -0.75 3.26
CA MET A 88 -1.25 0.70 3.17
C MET A 88 -0.57 1.28 1.94
N ILE A 89 0.72 1.03 1.76
CA ILE A 89 1.52 1.64 0.70
C ILE A 89 1.14 1.07 -0.66
N LEU A 90 0.96 -0.26 -0.78
CA LEU A 90 0.62 -0.89 -2.05
C LEU A 90 -0.78 -0.48 -2.53
N SER A 91 -1.77 -0.40 -1.62
CA SER A 91 -3.11 0.06 -1.98
C SER A 91 -3.12 1.53 -2.41
N ALA A 92 -2.40 2.41 -1.70
CA ALA A 92 -2.30 3.83 -2.05
C ALA A 92 -1.57 4.04 -3.38
N PHE A 93 -0.43 3.37 -3.58
CA PHE A 93 0.33 3.43 -4.83
C PHE A 93 -0.52 3.00 -6.02
N LEU A 94 -1.20 1.84 -5.91
CA LEU A 94 -2.03 1.33 -6.99
C LEU A 94 -3.24 2.23 -7.26
N ALA A 95 -3.87 2.80 -6.23
CA ALA A 95 -4.95 3.77 -6.41
C ALA A 95 -4.49 5.04 -7.14
N ALA A 96 -3.31 5.57 -6.80
CA ALA A 96 -2.74 6.73 -7.47
C ALA A 96 -2.43 6.45 -8.95
N VAL A 97 -1.84 5.29 -9.24
CA VAL A 97 -1.60 4.85 -10.63
C VAL A 97 -2.90 4.72 -11.40
N LEU A 98 -3.93 4.08 -10.83
CA LEU A 98 -5.23 3.94 -11.50
C LEU A 98 -5.89 5.29 -11.73
N ALA A 99 -5.80 6.23 -10.77
CA ALA A 99 -6.30 7.59 -10.93
C ALA A 99 -5.59 8.32 -12.08
N ASN A 100 -4.26 8.19 -12.19
CA ASN A 100 -3.50 8.78 -13.28
C ASN A 100 -3.84 8.17 -14.64
N ILE A 101 -3.98 6.83 -14.71
CA ILE A 101 -4.42 6.14 -15.93
C ILE A 101 -5.79 6.65 -16.37
N GLN A 102 -6.73 6.83 -15.44
CA GLN A 102 -8.06 7.34 -15.74
C GLN A 102 -8.02 8.79 -16.26
N LEU A 103 -7.24 9.67 -15.63
CA LEU A 103 -7.09 11.06 -16.07
C LEU A 103 -6.44 11.17 -17.46
N ASN A 104 -5.44 10.34 -17.74
CA ASN A 104 -4.77 10.29 -19.03
C ASN A 104 -5.70 9.90 -20.19
N LEU A 105 -6.77 9.16 -19.93
CA LEU A 105 -7.73 8.74 -20.96
C LEU A 105 -8.79 9.82 -21.27
N LEU A 106 -8.75 10.97 -20.59
CA LEU A 106 -9.71 12.05 -20.76
C LEU A 106 -9.13 13.18 -21.62
N VAL A 107 -9.96 13.69 -22.53
CA VAL A 107 -9.71 14.90 -23.32
C VAL A 107 -10.77 15.93 -22.92
N PHE A 108 -10.34 17.14 -22.59
CA PHE A 108 -11.23 18.22 -22.16
C PHE A 108 -11.43 19.19 -23.32
N VAL A 109 -12.67 19.34 -23.80
CA VAL A 109 -13.02 20.30 -24.85
C VAL A 109 -13.71 21.51 -24.21
N THR A 110 -13.13 22.70 -24.37
CA THR A 110 -13.56 23.96 -23.72
C THR A 110 -13.76 25.08 -24.75
N GLY A 111 -14.24 26.26 -24.32
CA GLY A 111 -14.36 27.45 -25.17
C GLY A 111 -15.77 27.62 -25.74
N ALA A 112 -15.90 27.55 -27.07
CA ALA A 112 -17.17 27.66 -27.80
C ALA A 112 -18.17 26.51 -27.53
N VAL A 113 -17.82 25.59 -26.63
CA VAL A 113 -18.63 24.46 -26.19
C VAL A 113 -19.07 24.71 -24.75
N GLU A 114 -20.37 24.97 -24.55
CA GLU A 114 -20.98 25.20 -23.24
C GLU A 114 -22.10 24.19 -22.95
N PRO A 115 -21.98 23.34 -21.91
CA PRO A 115 -20.87 23.24 -20.94
C PRO A 115 -19.62 22.55 -21.53
N PRO A 116 -18.44 22.68 -20.90
CA PRO A 116 -17.24 21.94 -21.28
C PRO A 116 -17.50 20.43 -21.36
N ILE A 117 -16.99 19.79 -22.41
CA ILE A 117 -17.21 18.35 -22.65
C ILE A 117 -15.95 17.57 -22.27
N ILE A 118 -16.14 16.49 -21.51
CA ILE A 118 -15.10 15.54 -21.14
C ILE A 118 -15.29 14.28 -21.98
N LEU A 119 -14.34 13.98 -22.85
CA LEU A 119 -14.38 12.82 -23.74
C LEU A 119 -13.39 11.75 -23.28
N TYR A 120 -13.83 10.49 -23.26
CA TYR A 120 -12.92 9.36 -23.10
C TYR A 120 -12.32 9.02 -24.46
N GLN A 121 -11.06 9.39 -24.70
CA GLN A 121 -10.38 9.10 -25.97
C GLN A 121 -9.01 8.46 -25.71
N PRO A 122 -8.75 7.24 -26.22
CA PRO A 122 -7.42 6.64 -26.15
C PRO A 122 -6.42 7.43 -27.00
N SER A 123 -5.15 7.46 -26.58
CA SER A 123 -4.04 8.11 -27.30
C SER A 123 -3.98 7.66 -28.77
N GLY A 124 -3.72 8.62 -29.67
CA GLY A 124 -3.58 8.36 -31.10
C GLY A 124 -4.84 8.54 -31.95
N ARG A 125 -6.00 8.87 -31.35
CA ARG A 125 -7.14 9.46 -32.10
C ARG A 125 -6.83 10.89 -32.51
N LEU A 126 -7.51 11.44 -33.52
CA LEU A 126 -7.23 12.78 -34.01
C LEU A 126 -8.03 13.84 -33.25
N VAL A 127 -7.53 15.07 -33.19
CA VAL A 127 -8.28 16.23 -32.66
C VAL A 127 -9.65 16.36 -33.33
N SER A 128 -9.76 16.05 -34.62
CA SER A 128 -11.03 16.00 -35.34
C SER A 128 -12.06 15.04 -34.72
N ASP A 129 -11.63 13.88 -34.22
CA ASP A 129 -12.53 12.89 -33.64
C ASP A 129 -13.10 13.38 -32.30
N ALA A 130 -12.31 14.09 -31.52
CA ALA A 130 -12.76 14.73 -30.28
C ALA A 130 -13.75 15.87 -30.57
N LEU A 131 -13.43 16.75 -31.52
CA LEU A 131 -14.31 17.87 -31.88
C LEU A 131 -15.63 17.40 -32.50
N TRP A 132 -15.61 16.33 -33.28
CA TRP A 132 -16.82 15.66 -33.78
C TRP A 132 -17.72 15.17 -32.64
N GLN A 133 -17.16 14.45 -31.67
CA GLN A 133 -17.93 13.96 -30.52
C GLN A 133 -18.42 15.08 -29.60
N ALA A 134 -17.69 16.20 -29.54
CA ALA A 134 -18.09 17.39 -28.81
C ALA A 134 -19.19 18.21 -29.52
N GLY A 135 -19.62 17.83 -30.72
CA GLY A 135 -20.63 18.56 -31.51
C GLY A 135 -20.11 19.87 -32.10
N VAL A 136 -18.79 20.03 -32.18
CA VAL A 136 -18.12 21.22 -32.76
C VAL A 136 -17.98 21.09 -34.27
N LEU A 137 -17.85 19.85 -34.75
CA LEU A 137 -17.83 19.51 -36.16
C LEU A 137 -19.17 18.90 -36.56
N GLU A 138 -19.65 19.29 -37.74
CA GLU A 138 -20.73 18.61 -38.47
C GLU A 138 -20.13 17.86 -39.69
N GLN A 139 -20.78 16.78 -40.14
CA GLN A 139 -20.30 15.95 -41.25
C GLN A 139 -21.28 16.13 -42.39
N ASP A 140 -20.76 16.52 -43.54
CA ASP A 140 -21.56 16.62 -44.76
C ASP A 140 -22.06 15.22 -45.16
N PRO A 141 -23.39 15.01 -45.26
CA PRO A 141 -23.96 13.72 -45.62
C PRO A 141 -23.56 13.21 -47.00
N GLU A 142 -23.23 14.11 -47.94
CA GLU A 142 -22.93 13.77 -49.34
C GLU A 142 -21.43 13.55 -49.56
N THR A 143 -20.58 14.37 -48.93
CA THR A 143 -19.13 14.34 -49.14
C THR A 143 -18.34 13.64 -48.03
N GLY A 144 -18.95 13.46 -46.84
CA GLY A 144 -18.31 12.88 -45.67
C GLY A 144 -17.25 13.78 -45.02
N LEU A 145 -17.07 15.01 -45.51
CA LEU A 145 -16.13 15.99 -44.98
C LEU A 145 -16.67 16.62 -43.69
N PHE A 146 -15.78 16.84 -42.73
CA PHE A 146 -16.10 17.56 -41.50
C PHE A 146 -16.00 19.08 -41.72
N TYR A 147 -16.97 19.84 -41.23
CA TYR A 147 -16.97 21.30 -41.22
C TYR A 147 -17.33 21.84 -39.83
N ALA A 148 -16.83 23.04 -39.50
CA ALA A 148 -17.11 23.69 -38.22
C ALA A 148 -18.55 24.21 -38.16
N VAL A 149 -19.18 24.13 -36.99
CA VAL A 149 -20.44 24.84 -36.75
C VAL A 149 -20.25 26.36 -36.90
N PRO A 150 -21.26 27.13 -37.34
CA PRO A 150 -21.08 28.54 -37.74
C PRO A 150 -20.53 29.49 -36.68
N SER A 151 -20.63 29.12 -35.39
CA SER A 151 -20.19 29.93 -34.24
C SER A 151 -18.73 29.67 -33.82
N VAL A 152 -18.00 28.83 -34.55
CA VAL A 152 -16.66 28.34 -34.19
C VAL A 152 -15.64 28.69 -35.26
N ASP A 153 -14.42 29.05 -34.84
CA ASP A 153 -13.27 29.20 -35.72
C ASP A 153 -12.23 28.11 -35.45
N LEU A 154 -12.04 27.19 -36.40
CA LEU A 154 -11.08 26.08 -36.30
C LEU A 154 -9.77 26.34 -37.06
N SER A 155 -9.60 27.51 -37.70
CA SER A 155 -8.42 27.82 -38.51
C SER A 155 -7.12 27.79 -37.71
N GLN A 156 -7.21 27.98 -36.40
CA GLN A 156 -6.10 27.99 -35.46
C GLN A 156 -5.81 26.61 -34.83
N LEU A 157 -6.57 25.57 -35.17
CA LEU A 157 -6.42 24.21 -34.62
C LEU A 157 -5.89 23.22 -35.66
N ASN A 158 -4.93 22.38 -35.27
CA ASN A 158 -4.47 21.27 -36.10
C ASN A 158 -5.37 20.03 -35.90
N LEU A 159 -6.36 19.88 -36.78
CA LEU A 159 -7.35 18.79 -36.70
C LEU A 159 -6.75 17.38 -36.90
N ALA A 160 -5.62 17.28 -37.61
CA ALA A 160 -4.92 16.02 -37.88
C ALA A 160 -3.86 15.69 -36.83
N GLU A 161 -3.77 16.49 -35.77
CA GLU A 161 -2.86 16.19 -34.68
C GLU A 161 -3.39 15.00 -33.87
N PRO A 162 -2.55 14.01 -33.54
CA PRO A 162 -2.93 12.95 -32.62
C PRO A 162 -3.15 13.53 -31.22
N LEU A 163 -4.20 13.05 -30.57
CA LEU A 163 -4.52 13.35 -29.19
C LEU A 163 -3.51 12.67 -28.28
N THR A 164 -2.94 13.49 -27.41
CA THR A 164 -2.13 13.07 -26.28
C THR A 164 -3.00 12.96 -25.04
N ASP A 165 -2.63 12.04 -24.17
CA ASP A 165 -3.33 11.78 -22.92
C ASP A 165 -3.50 13.06 -22.08
N GLY A 166 -4.70 13.32 -21.54
CA GLY A 166 -4.95 14.46 -20.66
C GLY A 166 -4.99 15.84 -21.33
N ARG A 167 -5.03 15.93 -22.67
CA ARG A 167 -5.00 17.19 -23.42
C ARG A 167 -6.27 18.03 -23.20
N VAL A 168 -6.08 19.34 -23.06
CA VAL A 168 -7.15 20.34 -23.12
C VAL A 168 -7.18 20.94 -24.52
N ILE A 169 -8.34 20.89 -25.17
CA ILE A 169 -8.60 21.46 -26.49
C ILE A 169 -9.54 22.64 -26.29
N TYR A 170 -9.00 23.85 -26.45
CA TYR A 170 -9.84 25.03 -26.46
C TYR A 170 -10.32 25.33 -27.89
N VAL A 171 -11.63 25.53 -28.02
CA VAL A 171 -12.30 25.83 -29.28
C VAL A 171 -12.64 27.32 -29.31
N PRO A 172 -12.01 28.13 -30.19
CA PRO A 172 -12.31 29.56 -30.28
C PRO A 172 -13.70 29.83 -30.88
N ARG A 173 -14.39 30.85 -30.39
CA ARG A 173 -15.58 31.39 -31.07
C ARG A 173 -15.18 32.20 -32.30
N THR A 174 -16.08 32.37 -33.25
CA THR A 174 -15.83 33.19 -34.44
C THR A 174 -15.38 34.60 -34.08
N GLY A 175 -14.17 34.99 -34.50
CA GLY A 175 -13.58 36.30 -34.20
C GLY A 175 -12.86 36.41 -32.84
N GLU A 176 -12.81 35.33 -32.07
CA GLU A 176 -12.05 35.23 -30.82
C GLU A 176 -10.60 34.78 -31.13
N SER A 177 -9.61 35.54 -30.66
CA SER A 177 -8.21 35.10 -30.68
C SER A 177 -7.99 34.10 -29.54
N MET A 178 -7.24 33.01 -29.80
CA MET A 178 -6.87 32.08 -28.73
C MET A 178 -6.22 32.79 -27.53
N PRO A 179 -6.68 32.55 -26.29
CA PRO A 179 -6.03 33.08 -25.11
C PRO A 179 -4.56 32.62 -25.05
N VAL A 180 -3.64 33.53 -24.73
CA VAL A 180 -2.19 33.21 -24.64
C VAL A 180 -1.93 32.06 -23.67
N THR A 181 -2.68 31.98 -22.57
CA THR A 181 -2.62 30.89 -21.59
C THR A 181 -3.00 29.53 -22.19
N GLU A 182 -3.93 29.49 -23.14
CA GLU A 182 -4.37 28.26 -23.79
C GLU A 182 -3.52 27.89 -25.01
N MET A 183 -2.91 28.87 -25.70
CA MET A 183 -1.86 28.59 -26.70
C MET A 183 -0.70 27.78 -26.09
N VAL A 184 -0.32 28.12 -24.85
CA VAL A 184 0.71 27.37 -24.10
C VAL A 184 0.18 25.98 -23.68
N ALA A 185 -1.06 25.89 -23.18
CA ALA A 185 -1.69 24.63 -22.77
C ALA A 185 -2.05 23.66 -23.93
N GLN A 186 -2.22 24.17 -25.15
CA GLN A 186 -2.47 23.37 -26.35
C GLN A 186 -1.20 22.71 -26.89
N THR A 187 -0.05 23.31 -26.61
CA THR A 187 1.29 22.83 -27.03
C THR A 187 1.91 21.95 -25.95
N GLU A 188 1.60 22.26 -24.68
CA GLU A 188 1.93 21.45 -23.52
C GLU A 188 0.61 21.07 -22.86
N GLY A 189 0.03 19.92 -23.24
CA GLY A 189 -0.94 19.27 -22.34
C GLY A 189 -0.33 19.23 -20.93
N PRO A 190 -1.11 19.36 -19.84
CA PRO A 190 -0.56 19.44 -18.48
C PRO A 190 0.50 18.36 -18.36
N GLN A 191 1.79 18.71 -18.24
CA GLN A 191 2.94 17.82 -18.44
C GLN A 191 2.73 16.51 -17.65
N THR A 192 2.07 15.52 -18.27
CA THR A 192 1.69 14.29 -17.58
C THR A 192 2.90 13.42 -17.71
N SER A 193 3.78 13.51 -16.71
CA SER A 193 4.66 12.41 -16.37
C SER A 193 3.88 11.10 -16.52
N SER A 194 4.49 10.08 -17.14
CA SER A 194 3.87 8.78 -17.42
C SER A 194 2.93 8.36 -16.27
N PRO A 195 1.71 7.84 -16.52
CA PRO A 195 0.75 7.61 -15.45
C PRO A 195 1.26 6.64 -14.37
N LEU A 196 2.26 5.84 -14.72
CA LEU A 196 2.98 4.92 -13.83
C LEU A 196 4.07 5.57 -12.97
N SER A 197 4.43 6.83 -13.22
CA SER A 197 5.54 7.55 -12.58
C SER A 197 5.18 8.20 -11.24
N VAL A 198 4.29 7.55 -10.48
CA VAL A 198 3.97 7.96 -9.12
C VAL A 198 5.19 7.70 -8.23
N GLN A 199 5.74 8.76 -7.63
CA GLN A 199 6.90 8.66 -6.77
C GLN A 199 6.52 8.22 -5.36
N ILE A 200 7.32 7.33 -4.77
CA ILE A 200 7.25 6.99 -3.35
C ILE A 200 8.32 7.83 -2.64
N PRO A 201 7.95 8.73 -1.71
CA PRO A 201 8.91 9.56 -0.98
C PRO A 201 9.97 8.73 -0.25
N THR A 202 11.19 9.28 -0.14
CA THR A 202 12.33 8.61 0.51
C THR A 202 12.02 8.24 1.96
N GLU A 203 11.22 9.03 2.65
CA GLU A 203 10.81 8.80 4.04
C GLU A 203 9.95 7.54 4.18
N VAL A 204 9.11 7.25 3.19
CA VAL A 204 8.30 6.03 3.13
C VAL A 204 9.21 4.82 2.85
N TRP A 205 10.20 4.97 1.97
CA TRP A 205 11.23 3.94 1.75
C TRP A 205 12.05 3.66 3.00
N LEU A 206 12.48 4.70 3.72
CA LEU A 206 13.21 4.58 4.97
C LEU A 206 12.39 3.85 6.03
N LEU A 207 11.12 4.19 6.17
CA LEU A 207 10.20 3.52 7.07
C LEU A 207 10.05 2.02 6.73
N LEU A 208 9.89 1.68 5.45
CA LEU A 208 9.86 0.29 4.99
C LEU A 208 11.18 -0.43 5.28
N GLY A 209 12.31 0.25 5.08
CA GLY A 209 13.64 -0.27 5.40
C GLY A 209 13.82 -0.57 6.90
N ILE A 210 13.39 0.34 7.78
CA ILE A 210 13.43 0.17 9.24
C ILE A 210 12.57 -1.03 9.67
N SER A 211 11.36 -1.14 9.10
CA SER A 211 10.44 -2.24 9.39
C SER A 211 11.01 -3.59 8.93
N THR A 212 11.56 -3.64 7.71
CA THR A 212 12.17 -4.84 7.13
C THR A 212 13.41 -5.27 7.93
N THR A 213 14.24 -4.32 8.34
CA THR A 213 15.41 -4.57 9.18
C THR A 213 14.99 -5.26 10.48
N SER A 214 13.92 -4.80 11.14
CA SER A 214 13.45 -5.42 12.37
C SER A 214 12.83 -6.81 12.17
N LEU A 215 12.18 -7.04 11.02
CA LEU A 215 11.65 -8.35 10.66
C LEU A 215 12.77 -9.40 10.55
N VAL A 216 13.91 -9.04 9.99
CA VAL A 216 15.07 -9.94 9.79
C VAL A 216 15.96 -10.01 11.03
N ALA A 217 16.19 -8.89 11.72
CA ALA A 217 17.04 -8.83 12.91
C ALA A 217 16.44 -9.59 14.09
N SER A 218 15.11 -9.55 14.28
CA SER A 218 14.46 -10.20 15.42
C SER A 218 14.72 -11.72 15.47
N PRO A 219 14.54 -12.51 14.39
CA PRO A 219 14.92 -13.93 14.37
C PRO A 219 16.42 -14.17 14.60
N LEU A 220 17.30 -13.31 14.10
CA LEU A 220 18.76 -13.47 14.26
C LEU A 220 19.22 -13.30 15.71
N ILE A 221 18.72 -12.28 16.41
CA ILE A 221 19.01 -12.05 17.84
C ILE A 221 18.50 -13.24 18.68
N LYS A 222 17.37 -13.81 18.28
CA LYS A 222 16.75 -14.96 18.94
C LYS A 222 17.49 -16.27 18.72
N GLY A 223 18.02 -16.50 17.52
CA GLY A 223 18.74 -17.74 17.21
C GLY A 223 19.93 -17.99 18.12
N GLN A 224 20.50 -16.95 18.73
CA GLN A 224 21.57 -17.06 19.72
C GLN A 224 21.08 -17.50 21.12
N LYS A 225 19.77 -17.51 21.36
CA LYS A 225 19.14 -17.78 22.67
C LYS A 225 18.19 -18.98 22.64
N ASP A 226 18.37 -19.89 21.67
CA ASP A 226 17.33 -20.87 21.29
C ASP A 226 16.83 -21.76 22.44
N GLU A 227 17.68 -22.04 23.44
CA GLU A 227 17.30 -22.83 24.62
C GLU A 227 16.31 -22.14 25.56
N SER A 228 16.24 -20.80 25.58
CA SER A 228 15.35 -20.08 26.49
C SER A 228 14.08 -19.53 25.85
N ILE A 229 13.92 -19.70 24.54
CA ILE A 229 12.77 -19.15 23.82
C ILE A 229 11.57 -20.07 23.90
N VAL A 230 10.43 -19.53 24.34
CA VAL A 230 9.18 -20.30 24.43
C VAL A 230 8.50 -20.38 23.06
N LYS A 231 8.31 -21.61 22.57
CA LYS A 231 7.63 -21.93 21.30
C LYS A 231 6.30 -22.65 21.56
N ASN A 232 5.30 -22.43 20.71
CA ASN A 232 4.06 -23.19 20.74
C ASN A 232 4.21 -24.50 19.95
N GLN A 233 3.50 -25.56 20.36
CA GLN A 233 3.57 -26.87 19.69
C GLN A 233 2.96 -26.86 18.30
N SER A 234 2.00 -25.97 18.06
CA SER A 234 1.35 -25.82 16.76
C SER A 234 0.87 -24.40 16.53
N VAL A 235 0.72 -24.03 15.26
CA VAL A 235 0.14 -22.76 14.79
C VAL A 235 -1.22 -22.48 15.45
N GLN A 236 -1.96 -23.53 15.81
CA GLN A 236 -3.28 -23.45 16.43
C GLN A 236 -3.26 -22.91 17.87
N GLN A 237 -2.11 -22.99 18.55
CA GLN A 237 -1.93 -22.48 19.91
C GLN A 237 -1.51 -21.00 19.95
N ALA A 238 -1.26 -20.35 18.81
CA ALA A 238 -0.93 -18.93 18.75
C ALA A 238 -2.05 -18.07 19.35
N LYS A 239 -1.71 -17.15 20.26
CA LYS A 239 -2.65 -16.24 20.93
C LYS A 239 -2.29 -14.79 20.67
N ILE A 240 -3.30 -13.93 20.55
CA ILE A 240 -3.09 -12.49 20.29
C ILE A 240 -2.21 -11.84 21.37
N GLU A 241 -2.26 -12.33 22.62
CA GLU A 241 -1.37 -11.89 23.71
C GLU A 241 0.13 -12.09 23.41
N ASP A 242 0.50 -13.03 22.54
CA ASP A 242 1.90 -13.24 22.12
C ASP A 242 2.49 -11.98 21.42
N LEU A 243 1.63 -11.12 20.87
CA LEU A 243 2.03 -9.84 20.28
C LEU A 243 2.61 -8.86 21.31
N PHE A 244 2.24 -9.01 22.59
CA PHE A 244 2.57 -8.06 23.65
C PHE A 244 3.35 -8.68 24.79
N LYS A 245 3.51 -10.01 24.83
CA LYS A 245 4.25 -10.69 25.89
C LYS A 245 5.70 -10.95 25.53
N GLY A 246 6.50 -11.19 26.58
CA GLY A 246 7.87 -11.67 26.48
C GLY A 246 7.98 -13.00 25.74
N GLU A 247 9.21 -13.31 25.34
CA GLU A 247 9.53 -14.41 24.42
C GLU A 247 10.45 -15.46 25.02
N GLU A 248 11.06 -15.14 26.17
CA GLU A 248 12.01 -15.99 26.89
C GLU A 248 11.32 -16.59 28.13
N SER A 249 11.80 -17.73 28.61
CA SER A 249 11.23 -18.44 29.77
C SER A 249 11.08 -17.55 31.01
N GLY A 250 12.04 -16.64 31.25
CA GLY A 250 12.00 -15.71 32.37
C GLY A 250 11.05 -14.51 32.22
N ASN A 251 10.49 -14.25 31.02
CA ASN A 251 9.58 -13.12 30.79
C ASN A 251 8.30 -13.46 30.00
N VAL A 252 8.06 -14.74 29.66
CA VAL A 252 6.94 -15.19 28.81
C VAL A 252 5.54 -14.78 29.31
N GLY A 253 5.37 -14.64 30.64
CA GLY A 253 4.12 -14.23 31.26
C GLY A 253 3.93 -12.71 31.36
N LEU A 254 4.99 -11.93 31.12
CA LEU A 254 5.03 -10.50 31.35
C LEU A 254 4.76 -9.73 30.05
N VAL A 255 4.18 -8.55 30.19
CA VAL A 255 4.01 -7.60 29.09
C VAL A 255 5.37 -6.99 28.74
N ASP A 256 5.73 -7.06 27.47
CA ASP A 256 6.93 -6.46 26.89
C ASP A 256 6.64 -5.01 26.53
N LEU A 257 7.22 -4.09 27.32
CA LEU A 257 7.05 -2.65 27.11
C LEU A 257 7.55 -2.19 25.73
N GLY A 258 8.63 -2.78 25.22
CA GLY A 258 9.19 -2.45 23.90
C GLY A 258 8.24 -2.82 22.77
N LYS A 259 7.57 -3.99 22.86
CA LYS A 259 6.50 -4.38 21.92
C LYS A 259 5.30 -3.44 22.00
N VAL A 260 4.88 -3.08 23.21
CA VAL A 260 3.73 -2.19 23.42
C VAL A 260 4.00 -0.79 22.85
N GLN A 261 5.17 -0.21 23.16
CA GLN A 261 5.59 1.07 22.61
C GLN A 261 5.62 1.02 21.08
N LEU A 262 6.26 0.00 20.52
CA LEU A 262 6.37 -0.18 19.08
C LEU A 262 4.99 -0.31 18.40
N PHE A 263 4.05 -1.03 19.01
CA PHE A 263 2.68 -1.14 18.54
C PHE A 263 1.95 0.21 18.52
N TYR A 264 2.01 0.98 19.62
CA TYR A 264 1.35 2.29 19.68
C TYR A 264 1.90 3.27 18.66
N VAL A 265 3.24 3.36 18.54
CA VAL A 265 3.86 4.23 17.53
C VAL A 265 3.41 3.81 16.13
N THR A 266 3.41 2.51 15.83
CA THR A 266 2.95 2.02 14.53
C THR A 266 1.50 2.43 14.25
N LEU A 267 0.59 2.24 15.20
CA LEU A 267 -0.82 2.55 15.03
C LEU A 267 -1.04 4.04 14.77
N ILE A 268 -0.34 4.91 15.52
CA ILE A 268 -0.42 6.36 15.36
C ILE A 268 0.10 6.78 13.97
N VAL A 269 1.27 6.28 13.56
CA VAL A 269 1.84 6.67 12.26
C VAL A 269 0.99 6.14 11.10
N ILE A 270 0.50 4.90 11.17
CA ILE A 270 -0.39 4.35 10.14
C ILE A 270 -1.68 5.18 10.05
N GLY A 271 -2.28 5.55 11.17
CA GLY A 271 -3.48 6.39 11.20
C GLY A 271 -3.23 7.77 10.59
N ALA A 272 -2.13 8.43 10.96
CA ALA A 272 -1.74 9.71 10.39
C ALA A 272 -1.50 9.61 8.87
N TYR A 273 -0.83 8.55 8.43
CA TYR A 273 -0.57 8.32 7.01
C TYR A 273 -1.85 8.02 6.23
N MET A 274 -2.78 7.25 6.81
CA MET A 274 -4.09 6.99 6.23
C MET A 274 -4.85 8.30 5.98
N ILE A 275 -4.82 9.24 6.93
CA ILE A 275 -5.42 10.56 6.78
C ILE A 275 -4.73 11.37 5.68
N ALA A 276 -3.40 11.35 5.61
CA ALA A 276 -2.66 12.06 4.57
C ALA A 276 -2.98 11.52 3.16
N VAL A 277 -3.06 10.20 3.00
CA VAL A 277 -3.45 9.55 1.74
C VAL A 277 -4.91 9.84 1.40
N ALA A 278 -5.81 9.82 2.38
CA ALA A 278 -7.21 10.19 2.18
C ALA A 278 -7.32 11.64 1.68
N ASN A 279 -6.62 12.59 2.31
CA ASN A 279 -6.62 13.98 1.89
C ASN A 279 -6.08 14.17 0.47
N LEU A 280 -4.99 13.46 0.12
CA LEU A 280 -4.48 13.45 -1.26
C LEU A 280 -5.57 13.04 -2.24
N PHE A 281 -6.25 11.91 -2.01
CA PHE A 281 -7.26 11.41 -2.92
C PHE A 281 -8.56 12.21 -2.91
N LEU A 282 -8.92 12.84 -1.79
CA LEU A 282 -10.11 13.70 -1.65
C LEU A 282 -9.95 15.07 -2.30
N SER A 283 -8.72 15.54 -2.48
CA SER A 283 -8.42 16.88 -3.01
C SER A 283 -7.83 16.87 -4.43
N THR A 284 -7.47 15.71 -4.96
CA THR A 284 -6.81 15.61 -6.26
C THR A 284 -7.74 16.02 -7.41
N GLN A 285 -7.24 16.91 -8.28
CA GLN A 285 -7.90 17.34 -9.51
C GLN A 285 -7.02 17.11 -10.75
N THR A 286 -5.77 16.74 -10.53
CA THR A 286 -4.73 16.55 -11.56
C THR A 286 -4.01 15.23 -11.32
N ALA A 287 -3.14 14.84 -12.24
CA ALA A 287 -2.30 13.66 -12.06
C ALA A 287 -1.51 13.73 -10.73
N ILE A 288 -1.46 12.61 -10.03
CA ILE A 288 -0.78 12.42 -8.76
C ILE A 288 0.68 12.10 -9.05
N ALA A 289 1.57 13.04 -8.74
CA ALA A 289 3.01 12.88 -8.97
C ALA A 289 3.71 12.05 -7.89
N SER A 290 3.23 12.10 -6.65
CA SER A 290 3.83 11.39 -5.51
C SER A 290 2.81 11.04 -4.44
N LEU A 291 3.11 10.00 -3.66
CA LEU A 291 2.40 9.74 -2.40
C LEU A 291 2.80 10.77 -1.33
N PRO A 292 2.01 10.95 -0.26
CA PRO A 292 2.35 11.88 0.81
C PRO A 292 3.68 11.49 1.45
N ALA A 293 4.54 12.49 1.69
CA ALA A 293 5.76 12.30 2.46
C ALA A 293 5.45 12.21 3.96
N LEU A 294 6.33 11.51 4.69
CA LEU A 294 6.32 11.53 6.15
C LEU A 294 7.26 12.62 6.64
N ASP A 295 6.94 13.20 7.79
CA ASP A 295 7.85 14.14 8.45
C ASP A 295 9.12 13.43 8.95
N GLY A 296 10.27 14.10 8.84
CA GLY A 296 11.56 13.53 9.24
C GLY A 296 11.62 13.18 10.74
N GLY A 297 10.93 13.94 11.59
CA GLY A 297 10.79 13.63 13.02
C GLY A 297 9.99 12.36 13.27
N VAL A 298 8.96 12.09 12.47
CA VAL A 298 8.19 10.84 12.53
C VAL A 298 9.05 9.64 12.13
N VAL A 299 9.85 9.77 11.07
CA VAL A 299 10.80 8.72 10.66
C VAL A 299 11.85 8.48 11.73
N ALA A 300 12.40 9.55 12.32
CA ALA A 300 13.37 9.45 13.42
C ALA A 300 12.76 8.74 14.65
N MET A 301 11.52 9.11 15.02
CA MET A 301 10.80 8.48 16.14
C MET A 301 10.56 6.98 15.89
N LEU A 302 10.20 6.59 14.66
CA LEU A 302 10.10 5.19 14.26
C LEU A 302 11.45 4.46 14.39
N GLY A 303 12.52 5.07 13.90
CA GLY A 303 13.88 4.54 14.02
C GLY A 303 14.26 4.28 15.48
N VAL A 304 14.03 5.25 16.36
CA VAL A 304 14.27 5.10 17.81
C VAL A 304 13.39 4.02 18.42
N SER A 305 12.11 3.94 18.06
CA SER A 305 11.20 2.91 18.57
C SER A 305 11.63 1.50 18.14
N HIS A 306 12.10 1.33 16.91
CA HIS A 306 12.62 0.06 16.41
C HIS A 306 13.95 -0.32 17.06
N ALA A 307 14.86 0.64 17.24
CA ALA A 307 16.11 0.45 17.95
C ALA A 307 15.88 0.04 19.41
N GLY A 308 14.97 0.72 20.11
CA GLY A 308 14.60 0.36 21.49
C GLY A 308 13.99 -1.04 21.59
N TYR A 309 13.13 -1.41 20.65
CA TYR A 309 12.56 -2.76 20.57
C TYR A 309 13.62 -3.85 20.36
N LEU A 310 14.53 -3.65 19.39
CA LEU A 310 15.61 -4.60 19.12
C LEU A 310 16.61 -4.66 20.28
N GLY A 311 16.92 -3.52 20.90
CA GLY A 311 17.74 -3.43 22.10
C GLY A 311 17.15 -4.21 23.27
N ASN A 312 15.86 -4.01 23.57
CA ASN A 312 15.15 -4.77 24.61
C ASN A 312 15.20 -6.28 24.34
N LYS A 313 15.11 -6.68 23.06
CA LYS A 313 15.20 -8.08 22.63
C LYS A 313 16.61 -8.67 22.75
N ALA A 314 17.66 -7.85 22.63
CA ALA A 314 19.04 -8.30 22.79
C ALA A 314 19.37 -8.66 24.24
N VAL A 315 18.73 -8.02 25.23
CA VAL A 315 18.92 -8.30 26.66
C VAL A 315 18.38 -9.69 27.01
N SER A 316 19.18 -10.52 27.69
CA SER A 316 18.78 -11.85 28.17
C SER A 316 17.96 -11.75 29.45
N HIS A 317 16.88 -12.51 29.54
CA HIS A 317 15.95 -12.48 30.67
C HIS A 317 15.94 -13.80 31.47
N ASN A 318 17.02 -14.57 31.39
CA ASN A 318 17.14 -15.90 32.01
C ASN A 318 17.71 -15.90 33.44
N GLU A 319 18.21 -14.77 33.93
CA GLU A 319 19.06 -14.70 35.13
C GLU A 319 18.32 -14.77 36.48
N GLY A 320 17.00 -15.01 36.48
CA GLY A 320 16.20 -15.17 37.71
C GLY A 320 16.12 -16.60 38.26
N ALA A 321 16.54 -17.62 37.49
CA ALA A 321 16.37 -19.03 37.87
C ALA A 321 17.66 -19.75 38.30
N GLN A 322 18.84 -19.22 37.98
CA GLN A 322 20.13 -19.90 38.26
C GLN A 322 20.78 -19.48 39.59
N SER A 323 20.33 -18.42 40.25
CA SER A 323 20.91 -17.94 41.52
C SER A 323 20.32 -18.59 42.77
N ALA A 324 19.31 -19.47 42.64
CA ALA A 324 18.70 -20.18 43.76
C ALA A 324 19.28 -21.60 43.99
N ASP A 325 20.11 -22.11 43.08
CA ASP A 325 20.74 -23.44 43.16
C ASP A 325 22.23 -23.38 43.61
N ALA A 326 22.69 -22.20 44.05
CA ALA A 326 23.94 -22.11 44.78
C ALA A 326 23.74 -22.73 46.18
N ASN A 327 23.94 -24.05 46.24
CA ASN A 327 23.93 -24.87 47.43
C ASN A 327 24.63 -24.13 48.59
N PRO A 328 23.95 -23.82 49.72
CA PRO A 328 24.63 -23.20 50.84
C PRO A 328 25.74 -24.14 51.31
N ALA A 329 26.95 -23.59 51.46
CA ALA A 329 28.11 -24.34 51.96
C ALA A 329 27.71 -25.11 53.24
N PRO A 330 28.14 -26.38 53.39
CA PRO A 330 27.83 -27.13 54.60
C PRO A 330 28.36 -26.37 55.82
N PRO A 331 27.63 -26.34 56.94
CA PRO A 331 28.12 -25.72 58.16
C PRO A 331 29.42 -26.41 58.61
N PRO A 332 30.37 -25.67 59.21
CA PRO A 332 31.65 -26.22 59.62
C PRO A 332 31.46 -27.37 60.62
N GLU A 333 32.13 -28.50 60.35
CA GLU A 333 32.19 -29.65 61.26
C GLU A 333 32.80 -29.22 62.59
N ASP A 334 32.02 -29.34 63.65
CA ASP A 334 32.47 -29.24 65.03
C ASP A 334 33.42 -30.42 65.32
N GLN A 335 34.72 -30.19 65.21
CA GLN A 335 35.74 -31.12 65.72
C GLN A 335 35.82 -31.03 67.25
N GLY A 336 34.73 -31.40 67.92
CA GLY A 336 34.70 -31.72 69.34
C GLY A 336 35.14 -33.16 69.55
N GLY A 337 36.41 -33.38 69.91
CA GLY A 337 36.94 -34.73 70.13
C GLY A 337 38.26 -34.79 70.90
N VAL A 338 38.15 -34.71 72.23
CA VAL A 338 38.90 -35.48 73.25
C VAL A 338 40.43 -35.60 73.10
N GLY A 339 41.15 -34.98 74.04
CA GLY A 339 42.57 -35.21 74.34
C GLY A 339 43.08 -34.25 75.41
#